data_AF-A0A930FDX9-F1
#
_entry.id   AF-A0A930FDX9-F1
#
_cell.length_a   1.000
_cell.length_b   1.000
_cell.length_c   1.000
_cell.angle_alpha   90.00
_cell.angle_beta   90.00
_cell.angle_gamma   90.00
#
_symmetry.space_group_name_H-M   'P 1'
#
loop_
_entity.id
_entity.type
_entity.pdbx_description
1 polymer ?
#
loop_
_entity_poly.entity_id
_entity_poly.type
_entity_poly.pdbx_seq_one_letter_code
_entity_poly.pdbx_strand_id
1 'polypeptide(L)'
;MSRNDSGWIKDYRSLLNWRWFKDPNTAHLWHYLLLRASWLDEEQEFKTIKIKKGQVLESLPSLSKNTGLTCRNVRTALNHLKSTGEVTDELTVCGRLITIVNYAKYQVTDSQG
;
A
#
# COMPACT_ATOMS: atom_id res chain seq x y z
N MET A 1 13.17 14.26 6.41
CA MET A 1 12.78 12.93 6.95
C MET A 1 11.74 13.19 8.03
N SER A 2 10.53 12.66 7.85
CA SER A 2 9.43 12.78 8.82
C SER A 2 9.57 11.68 9.88
N ARG A 3 9.02 11.91 11.07
CA ARG A 3 9.29 11.27 12.37
C ARG A 3 9.21 9.73 12.52
N ASN A 4 9.10 8.90 11.47
CA ASN A 4 8.81 7.48 11.64
C ASN A 4 9.51 6.52 10.65
N ASP A 5 10.74 6.81 10.23
CA ASP A 5 11.56 5.87 9.43
C ASP A 5 12.09 4.66 10.25
N SER A 6 11.69 4.51 11.52
CA SER A 6 12.20 3.52 12.48
C SER A 6 11.22 2.36 12.78
N GLY A 7 10.33 2.02 11.86
CA GLY A 7 9.34 0.94 12.00
C GLY A 7 9.69 -0.33 11.23
N TRP A 8 8.95 -1.41 11.49
CA TRP A 8 8.98 -2.64 10.70
C TRP A 8 7.56 -3.10 10.37
N ILE A 9 7.41 -3.87 9.28
CA ILE A 9 6.15 -4.54 8.93
C ILE A 9 6.32 -6.05 9.09
N LYS A 10 5.32 -6.72 9.67
CA LYS A 10 5.25 -8.19 9.70
C LYS A 10 4.66 -8.65 8.37
N ASP A 11 5.30 -9.63 7.74
CA ASP A 11 4.78 -10.30 6.56
C ASP A 11 4.83 -11.82 6.72
N TYR A 12 3.94 -12.53 6.04
CA TYR A 12 3.82 -13.98 6.14
C TYR A 12 4.82 -14.66 5.21
N ARG A 13 5.54 -15.69 5.69
CA ARG A 13 6.44 -16.50 4.84
C ARG A 13 5.71 -17.17 3.67
N SER A 14 4.39 -17.38 3.79
CA SER A 14 3.55 -17.89 2.71
C SER A 14 3.48 -16.95 1.50
N LEU A 15 3.90 -15.68 1.63
CA LEU A 15 4.00 -14.74 0.52
C LEU A 15 4.94 -15.25 -0.59
N LEU A 16 5.92 -16.09 -0.27
CA LEU A 16 6.77 -16.74 -1.29
C LEU A 16 5.97 -17.61 -2.28
N ASN A 17 4.81 -18.12 -1.84
CA ASN A 17 3.89 -18.91 -2.66
C ASN A 17 2.75 -18.06 -3.23
N TRP A 18 2.69 -16.77 -2.92
CA TRP A 18 1.66 -15.87 -3.41
C TRP A 18 1.78 -15.66 -4.92
N ARG A 19 0.64 -15.56 -5.60
CA ARG A 19 0.54 -15.53 -7.06
C ARG A 19 1.46 -14.48 -7.70
N TRP A 20 1.53 -13.30 -7.09
CA TRP A 20 2.26 -12.16 -7.63
C TRP A 20 3.73 -12.13 -7.22
N PHE A 21 4.20 -13.03 -6.36
CA PHE A 21 5.60 -13.06 -5.94
C PHE A 21 6.57 -13.25 -7.11
N LYS A 22 6.15 -13.98 -8.16
CA LYS A 22 6.91 -14.18 -9.40
C LYS A 22 6.75 -13.06 -10.43
N ASP A 23 5.89 -12.06 -10.16
CA ASP A 23 5.81 -10.82 -10.94
C ASP A 23 6.51 -9.70 -10.13
N PRO A 24 7.78 -9.39 -10.43
CA PRO A 24 8.57 -8.48 -9.62
C PRO A 24 7.97 -7.07 -9.51
N ASN A 25 7.29 -6.59 -10.56
CA ASN A 25 6.69 -5.26 -10.54
C ASN A 25 5.48 -5.22 -9.60
N THR A 26 4.65 -6.26 -9.66
CA THR A 26 3.47 -6.36 -8.80
C THR A 26 3.86 -6.62 -7.35
N ALA A 27 4.81 -7.52 -7.10
CA ALA A 27 5.36 -7.76 -5.77
C ALA A 27 6.02 -6.49 -5.20
N HIS A 28 6.87 -5.81 -5.96
CA HIS A 28 7.54 -4.58 -5.51
C HIS A 28 6.53 -3.49 -5.14
N LEU A 29 5.51 -3.27 -5.99
CA LEU A 29 4.47 -2.29 -5.70
C LEU A 29 3.68 -2.66 -4.44
N TRP A 30 3.36 -3.94 -4.24
CA TRP A 30 2.67 -4.42 -3.04
C TRP A 30 3.44 -4.07 -1.76
N HIS A 31 4.74 -4.39 -1.70
CA HIS A 31 5.56 -4.08 -0.53
C HIS A 31 5.69 -2.57 -0.32
N TYR A 32 5.86 -1.79 -1.40
CA TYR A 32 5.86 -0.34 -1.30
C TYR A 32 4.56 0.20 -0.70
N LEU A 33 3.40 -0.32 -1.13
CA LEU A 33 2.10 0.10 -0.58
C LEU A 33 1.97 -0.26 0.89
N LEU A 34 2.35 -1.49 1.30
CA LEU A 34 2.36 -1.89 2.71
C LEU A 34 3.26 -0.99 3.55
N LEU A 35 4.43 -0.62 3.02
CA LEU A 35 5.38 0.26 3.68
C LEU A 35 4.92 1.73 3.71
N ARG A 36 3.98 2.11 2.85
CA ARG A 36 3.56 3.51 2.69
C ARG A 36 2.19 3.80 3.30
N ALA A 37 1.39 2.76 3.51
CA ALA A 37 0.07 2.88 4.08
C ALA A 37 0.10 3.59 5.43
N SER A 38 -0.92 4.41 5.70
CA SER A 38 -1.00 5.07 6.99
C SER A 38 -1.14 4.04 8.10
N TRP A 39 -0.28 4.15 9.11
CA TRP A 39 -0.24 3.30 10.30
C TRP A 39 -1.09 3.84 11.44
N LEU A 40 -1.43 5.13 11.37
CA LEU A 40 -2.13 5.83 12.44
C LEU A 40 -3.57 5.32 12.53
N ASP A 41 -4.02 5.07 13.76
CA ASP A 41 -5.41 4.74 14.02
C ASP A 41 -6.34 5.96 13.82
N GLU A 42 -5.78 7.16 13.94
CA GLU A 42 -6.48 8.42 13.67
C GLU A 42 -6.53 8.73 12.17
N GLU A 43 -7.66 9.26 11.71
CA GLU A 43 -7.80 9.71 10.32
C GLU A 43 -6.92 10.94 10.07
N GLN A 44 -6.12 10.90 9.01
CA GLN A 44 -5.35 12.05 8.55
C GLN A 44 -6.13 12.80 7.49
N GLU A 45 -6.36 14.09 7.69
CA GLU A 45 -6.99 14.93 6.67
C GLU A 45 -5.93 15.51 5.74
N PHE A 46 -6.04 15.17 4.46
CA PHE A 46 -5.25 15.79 3.40
C PHE A 46 -6.18 16.53 2.44
N LYS A 47 -6.14 17.86 2.48
CA LYS A 47 -7.09 18.75 1.79
C LYS A 47 -8.53 18.42 2.22
N THR A 48 -9.29 17.72 1.39
CA THR A 48 -10.69 17.30 1.65
C THR A 48 -10.84 15.79 1.75
N ILE A 49 -9.73 15.04 1.71
CA ILE A 49 -9.72 13.58 1.74
C ILE A 49 -9.28 13.11 3.13
N LYS A 50 -10.09 12.25 3.73
CA LYS A 50 -9.78 11.54 4.97
C LYS A 50 -9.02 10.26 4.63
N ILE A 51 -7.78 10.15 5.08
CA ILE A 51 -6.92 8.99 4.91
C ILE A 51 -6.99 8.17 6.20
N LYS A 52 -7.51 6.95 6.09
CA LYS A 52 -7.62 6.00 7.21
C LYS A 52 -6.41 5.09 7.28
N LYS A 53 -6.29 4.37 8.39
CA LYS A 53 -5.31 3.28 8.55
C LYS A 53 -5.39 2.30 7.38
N GLY A 54 -4.23 1.92 6.84
CA GLY A 54 -4.16 0.99 5.70
C GLY A 54 -4.42 1.64 4.33
N GLN A 55 -4.58 2.96 4.27
CA GLN A 55 -4.77 3.69 3.02
C GLN A 55 -3.52 4.46 2.60
N VAL A 56 -3.36 4.59 1.29
CA VAL A 56 -2.33 5.38 0.62
C VAL A 56 -3.01 6.35 -0.35
N LEU A 57 -2.75 7.64 -0.20
CA LEU A 57 -3.18 8.65 -1.16
C LEU A 57 -2.00 9.07 -2.04
N GLU A 58 -1.96 8.57 -3.27
CA GLU A 58 -0.86 8.83 -4.23
C GLU A 58 -1.39 9.01 -5.65
N SER A 59 -0.69 9.80 -6.45
CA SER A 59 -0.93 9.86 -7.90
C SER A 59 -0.11 8.80 -8.64
N LEU A 60 -0.53 8.43 -9.85
CA LEU A 60 0.23 7.48 -10.67
C LEU A 60 1.68 7.94 -10.96
N PRO A 61 1.95 9.23 -11.27
CA PRO A 61 3.31 9.72 -11.41
C PRO A 61 4.11 9.65 -10.10
N SER A 62 3.48 9.87 -8.95
CA SER A 62 4.14 9.75 -7.64
C SER A 62 4.56 8.31 -7.36
N LEU A 63 3.65 7.34 -7.59
CA LEU A 63 3.95 5.91 -7.47
C LEU A 63 5.12 5.52 -8.39
N SER A 64 5.09 5.97 -9.65
CA SER A 64 6.16 5.72 -10.61
C SER A 64 7.51 6.26 -10.11
N LYS A 65 7.54 7.51 -9.64
CA LYS A 65 8.73 8.15 -9.09
C LYS A 65 9.28 7.42 -7.86
N ASN A 66 8.41 7.06 -6.91
CA ASN A 66 8.81 6.51 -5.62
C ASN A 66 9.19 5.02 -5.70
N THR A 67 8.62 4.27 -6.65
CA THR A 67 8.93 2.85 -6.85
C THR A 67 10.01 2.60 -7.89
N GLY A 68 10.33 3.59 -8.74
CA GLY A 68 11.19 3.43 -9.91
C GLY A 68 10.53 2.70 -11.09
N LEU A 69 9.26 2.28 -10.94
CA LEU A 69 8.49 1.64 -12.01
C LEU A 69 8.00 2.67 -13.03
N THR A 70 7.82 2.26 -14.28
CA THR A 70 7.12 3.10 -15.25
C THR A 70 5.63 3.23 -14.88
N CYS A 71 4.98 4.34 -15.24
CA CYS A 71 3.52 4.50 -15.06
C CYS A 71 2.71 3.33 -15.63
N ARG A 72 3.19 2.70 -16.71
CA ARG A 72 2.56 1.51 -17.30
C ARG A 72 2.66 0.31 -16.35
N ASN A 73 3.85 0.02 -15.82
CA ASN A 73 4.05 -1.08 -14.88
C ASN A 73 3.24 -0.87 -13.61
N VAL A 74 3.16 0.36 -13.10
CA VAL A 74 2.32 0.68 -11.93
C VAL A 74 0.85 0.40 -12.22
N ARG A 75 0.31 0.81 -13.38
CA ARG A 75 -1.08 0.50 -13.76
C ARG A 75 -1.33 -1.01 -13.83
N THR A 76 -0.44 -1.75 -14.48
CA THR A 76 -0.55 -3.21 -14.60
C THR A 76 -0.53 -3.87 -13.21
N ALA A 77 0.42 -3.50 -12.36
CA ALA A 77 0.52 -4.01 -11.00
C ALA A 77 -0.71 -3.68 -10.15
N LEU A 78 -1.22 -2.45 -10.21
CA LEU A 78 -2.48 -2.09 -9.52
C LEU A 78 -3.65 -2.93 -10.03
N ASN A 79 -3.76 -3.14 -11.34
CA ASN A 79 -4.82 -3.99 -11.89
C ASN A 79 -4.70 -5.44 -11.42
N HIS A 80 -3.48 -5.99 -11.34
CA HIS A 80 -3.24 -7.32 -10.77
C HIS A 80 -3.71 -7.41 -9.32
N LEU A 81 -3.28 -6.49 -8.46
CA LEU A 81 -3.67 -6.46 -7.05
C LEU A 81 -5.18 -6.28 -6.85
N LYS A 82 -5.83 -5.44 -7.67
CA LYS A 82 -7.29 -5.29 -7.68
C LYS A 82 -8.00 -6.57 -8.11
N SER A 83 -7.50 -7.25 -9.13
CA SER A 83 -8.12 -8.46 -9.67
C SER A 83 -8.17 -9.62 -8.67
N THR A 84 -7.23 -9.65 -7.71
CA THR A 84 -7.19 -10.64 -6.63
C THR A 84 -7.74 -10.11 -5.30
N GLY A 85 -8.24 -8.88 -5.27
CA GLY A 85 -8.86 -8.29 -4.07
C GLY A 85 -7.88 -7.86 -2.98
N GLU A 86 -6.60 -7.66 -3.31
CA GLU A 86 -5.57 -7.25 -2.35
C GLU A 86 -5.66 -5.75 -2.03
N VAL A 87 -6.10 -4.96 -3.01
CA VAL A 87 -6.31 -3.51 -2.86
C VAL A 87 -7.61 -3.06 -3.52
N THR A 88 -8.20 -1.99 -2.98
CA THR A 88 -9.13 -1.13 -3.72
C THR A 88 -8.41 0.12 -4.18
N ASP A 89 -8.97 0.78 -5.19
CA ASP A 89 -8.34 1.92 -5.87
C ASP A 89 -9.43 2.86 -6.37
N GLU A 90 -9.58 3.97 -5.65
CA GLU A 90 -10.60 4.98 -5.87
C GLU A 90 -9.96 6.27 -6.37
N LEU A 91 -10.53 6.87 -7.43
CA LEU A 91 -10.09 8.17 -7.90
C LEU A 91 -10.67 9.28 -7.02
N THR A 92 -9.82 10.19 -6.61
CA THR A 92 -10.16 11.35 -5.78
C THR A 92 -9.69 12.64 -6.47
N VAL A 93 -10.16 13.80 -5.98
CA VAL A 93 -9.70 15.11 -6.44
C VAL A 93 -8.19 15.34 -6.23
N CYS A 94 -7.53 14.56 -5.37
CA CYS A 94 -6.13 14.70 -5.03
C CYS A 94 -5.22 13.65 -5.68
N GLY A 95 -5.78 12.62 -6.31
CA GLY A 95 -5.04 11.46 -6.78
C GLY A 95 -5.84 10.18 -6.62
N ARG A 96 -5.17 9.08 -6.28
CA ARG A 96 -5.79 7.76 -6.12
C ARG A 96 -5.70 7.38 -4.64
N LEU A 97 -6.84 7.06 -4.04
CA LEU A 97 -6.92 6.51 -2.69
C LEU A 97 -6.89 4.99 -2.82
N ILE A 98 -5.75 4.41 -2.49
CA ILE A 98 -5.50 2.97 -2.54
C ILE A 98 -5.72 2.44 -1.13
N THR A 99 -6.63 1.49 -0.95
CA THR A 99 -6.88 0.84 0.35
C THR A 99 -6.35 -0.58 0.31
N ILE A 100 -5.49 -0.93 1.26
CA ILE A 100 -5.00 -2.31 1.41
C ILE A 100 -6.07 -3.12 2.12
N VAL A 101 -6.57 -4.16 1.45
CA VAL A 101 -7.62 -5.01 2.02
C VAL A 101 -7.01 -5.86 3.13
N ASN A 102 -7.72 -5.96 4.26
CA ASN A 102 -7.26 -6.67 5.47
C ASN A 102 -5.94 -6.14 6.06
N TYR A 103 -5.64 -4.84 5.92
CA TYR A 103 -4.40 -4.24 6.47
C TYR A 103 -4.15 -4.57 7.96
N ALA A 104 -5.22 -4.67 8.76
CA ALA A 104 -5.14 -5.04 10.17
C ALA A 104 -4.42 -6.38 10.43
N LYS A 105 -4.46 -7.34 9.49
CA LYS A 105 -3.76 -8.63 9.61
C LYS A 105 -2.23 -8.53 9.53
N TYR A 106 -1.72 -7.44 8.98
CA TYR A 106 -0.29 -7.14 8.88
C TYR A 106 0.21 -6.30 10.07
N GLN A 107 -0.71 -5.81 10.89
CA GLN A 107 -0.45 -4.88 12.00
C GLN A 107 -0.77 -5.53 13.36
N VAL A 108 -0.64 -6.85 13.50
CA VAL A 108 -0.82 -7.52 14.80
C VAL A 108 0.21 -6.94 15.76
N THR A 109 -0.25 -6.00 16.58
CA THR A 109 0.41 -5.54 17.79
C THR A 109 0.56 -6.78 18.65
N ASP A 110 1.79 -7.18 18.95
CA ASP A 110 2.00 -8.14 20.03
C ASP A 110 1.59 -7.43 21.32
N SER A 111 0.30 -7.50 21.66
CA SER A 111 -0.15 -7.30 23.03
C SER A 111 0.26 -8.55 23.81
N GLN A 112 1.54 -8.66 24.14
CA GLN A 112 1.98 -9.56 25.19
C GLN A 112 1.63 -8.86 26.52
N GLY A 113 0.65 -9.44 27.21
CA GLY A 113 0.43 -9.19 28.64
C GLY A 113 1.44 -9.92 29.51
#